data_AF-A0A955V9D9-F1
#
_entry.id   AF-A0A955V9D9-F1
#
_cell.length_a   1.000
_cell.length_b   1.000
_cell.length_c   1.000
_cell.angle_alpha   90.00
_cell.angle_beta   90.00
_cell.angle_gamma   90.00
#
_symmetry.space_group_name_H-M   'P 1'
#
loop_
_entity.id
_entity.type
_entity.pdbx_description
1 polymer ?
#
loop_
_entity_poly.entity_id
_entity_poly.type
_entity_poly.pdbx_seq_one_letter_code
_entity_poly.pdbx_strand_id
1 'polypeptide(L)'
;MTTTLARAGRALVATLAALLALGATAGSAEAAALDDAQMKALLAEIDERQRAVGDYKAHAFMQASEKGKEDIVYEAVIYRRDADDKFMVLFLAPKSEAGKGYLRIDDNLWLYSPTTGKWERRTERERIAGTDSRRSDFDESRLA
;
A
#
# COMPACT_ATOMS: atom_id res chain seq x y z
N MET A 1 -10.04 6.48 -68.74
CA MET A 1 -9.28 5.86 -67.63
C MET A 1 -9.51 6.57 -66.29
N THR A 2 -10.72 7.09 -66.00
CA THR A 2 -10.96 7.91 -64.79
C THR A 2 -12.07 7.37 -63.86
N THR A 3 -12.79 6.32 -64.25
CA THR A 3 -13.96 5.83 -63.49
C THR A 3 -13.64 4.66 -62.55
N THR A 4 -12.53 3.95 -62.76
CA THR A 4 -12.17 2.73 -61.99
C THR A 4 -11.47 3.05 -60.66
N LEU A 5 -10.66 4.11 -60.60
CA LEU A 5 -9.98 4.52 -59.35
C LEU A 5 -10.95 5.05 -58.27
N ALA A 6 -12.05 5.70 -58.67
CA ALA A 6 -13.04 6.24 -57.74
C ALA A 6 -13.84 5.14 -57.00
N ARG A 7 -14.05 3.98 -57.63
CA ARG A 7 -14.70 2.82 -57.00
C ARG A 7 -13.79 2.10 -55.99
N ALA A 8 -12.50 1.98 -56.29
CA ALA A 8 -11.52 1.36 -55.40
C ALA A 8 -11.31 2.19 -54.11
N GLY A 9 -11.24 3.51 -54.22
CA GLY A 9 -11.13 4.40 -53.05
C GLY A 9 -12.38 4.36 -52.14
N ARG A 10 -13.58 4.29 -52.73
CA ARG A 10 -14.83 4.14 -51.97
C ARG A 10 -14.96 2.78 -51.29
N ALA A 11 -14.51 1.70 -51.93
CA ALA A 11 -14.47 0.38 -51.33
C ALA A 11 -13.45 0.30 -50.17
N LEU A 12 -12.28 0.91 -50.32
CA LEU A 12 -11.26 0.96 -49.27
C LEU A 12 -11.73 1.77 -48.05
N VAL A 13 -12.37 2.92 -48.26
CA VAL A 13 -12.95 3.75 -47.18
C VAL A 13 -14.11 3.04 -46.49
N ALA A 14 -14.97 2.35 -47.24
CA ALA A 14 -16.06 1.55 -46.66
C ALA A 14 -15.54 0.37 -45.82
N THR A 15 -14.44 -0.27 -46.25
CA THR A 15 -13.82 -1.38 -45.52
C THR A 15 -13.11 -0.89 -44.26
N LEU A 16 -12.45 0.27 -44.32
CA LEU A 16 -11.83 0.91 -43.16
C LEU A 16 -12.88 1.37 -42.13
N ALA A 17 -14.01 1.92 -42.60
CA ALA A 17 -15.14 2.31 -41.75
C ALA A 17 -15.83 1.10 -41.11
N ALA A 18 -15.94 -0.03 -41.82
CA ALA A 18 -16.46 -1.28 -41.26
C ALA A 18 -15.52 -1.89 -40.20
N LEU A 19 -14.20 -1.78 -40.38
CA LEU A 19 -13.20 -2.20 -39.39
C LEU A 19 -13.18 -1.29 -38.14
N LEU A 20 -13.37 0.02 -38.31
CA LEU A 20 -13.54 0.97 -37.20
C LEU A 20 -14.86 0.75 -36.45
N ALA A 21 -15.93 0.38 -37.16
CA ALA A 21 -17.21 0.04 -36.53
C ALA A 21 -17.18 -1.32 -35.79
N LEU A 22 -16.42 -2.30 -36.28
CA LEU A 22 -16.18 -3.57 -35.57
C LEU A 22 -15.28 -3.41 -34.34
N GLY A 23 -14.36 -2.44 -34.35
CA GLY A 23 -13.53 -2.12 -33.19
C GLY A 23 -14.29 -1.40 -32.07
N ALA A 24 -15.38 -0.71 -32.40
CA ALA A 24 -16.19 0.05 -31.44
C ALA A 24 -17.20 -0.81 -30.65
N THR A 25 -17.42 -2.07 -31.04
CA THR A 25 -18.30 -3.02 -30.32
C THR A 25 -17.54 -3.96 -29.38
N ALA A 26 -16.21 -3.81 -29.25
CA ALA A 26 -15.49 -4.23 -28.04
C ALA A 26 -15.85 -3.26 -26.90
N GLY A 27 -17.15 -3.15 -26.64
CA GLY A 27 -17.70 -2.41 -25.53
C GLY A 27 -17.04 -2.92 -24.27
N SER A 28 -16.46 -1.98 -23.53
CA SER A 28 -16.21 -2.09 -22.12
C SER A 28 -17.30 -2.93 -21.47
N ALA A 29 -16.97 -4.18 -21.13
CA ALA A 29 -17.77 -4.93 -20.17
C ALA A 29 -17.68 -4.12 -18.87
N GLU A 30 -18.73 -3.36 -18.56
CA GLU A 30 -18.91 -2.86 -17.21
C GLU A 30 -18.85 -4.09 -16.31
N ALA A 31 -17.78 -4.17 -15.52
CA ALA A 31 -17.67 -5.20 -14.51
C ALA A 31 -18.93 -5.07 -13.64
N ALA A 32 -19.75 -6.12 -13.62
CA ALA A 32 -20.93 -6.14 -12.76
C ALA A 32 -20.47 -5.85 -11.32
N ALA A 33 -21.19 -4.97 -10.62
CA ALA A 33 -20.90 -4.70 -9.23
C ALA A 33 -20.95 -6.01 -8.44
N LEU A 34 -19.96 -6.23 -7.58
CA LEU A 34 -19.92 -7.39 -6.70
C LEU A 34 -21.14 -7.33 -5.76
N ASP A 35 -21.79 -8.47 -5.57
CA ASP A 35 -22.73 -8.61 -4.46
C ASP A 35 -21.98 -8.69 -3.11
N ASP A 36 -22.72 -8.60 -2.00
CA ASP A 36 -22.15 -8.58 -0.65
C ASP A 36 -21.31 -9.85 -0.36
N ALA A 37 -21.72 -11.01 -0.88
CA ALA A 37 -21.02 -12.27 -0.65
C ALA A 37 -19.71 -12.32 -1.44
N GLN A 38 -19.72 -11.85 -2.69
CA GLN A 38 -18.55 -11.72 -3.54
C GLN A 38 -17.56 -10.70 -2.99
N MET A 39 -18.06 -9.55 -2.49
CA MET A 39 -17.24 -8.54 -1.83
C MET A 39 -16.55 -9.11 -0.59
N LYS A 40 -17.30 -9.75 0.31
CA LYS A 40 -16.74 -10.34 1.53
C LYS A 40 -15.70 -11.42 1.24
N ALA A 41 -15.94 -12.27 0.23
CA ALA A 41 -14.97 -13.28 -0.19
C ALA A 41 -13.67 -12.64 -0.71
N LEU A 42 -13.78 -11.54 -1.46
CA LEU A 42 -12.61 -10.79 -1.93
C LEU A 42 -11.84 -10.15 -0.77
N LEU A 43 -12.52 -9.54 0.20
CA LEU A 43 -11.88 -8.96 1.38
C LEU A 43 -11.15 -10.03 2.20
N ALA A 44 -11.75 -11.20 2.39
CA ALA A 44 -11.13 -12.31 3.11
C ALA A 44 -9.86 -12.81 2.40
N GLU A 45 -9.88 -12.86 1.06
CA GLU A 45 -8.69 -13.20 0.26
C GLU A 45 -7.59 -12.13 0.38
N ILE A 46 -7.96 -10.85 0.45
CA ILE A 46 -7.00 -9.76 0.69
C ILE A 46 -6.38 -9.88 2.08
N ASP A 47 -7.20 -10.10 3.12
CA ASP A 47 -6.73 -10.29 4.49
C ASP A 47 -5.73 -11.46 4.57
N GLU A 48 -6.04 -12.59 3.93
CA GLU A 48 -5.16 -13.76 3.87
C GLU A 48 -3.82 -13.44 3.18
N ARG A 49 -3.85 -12.77 2.03
CA ARG A 49 -2.64 -12.44 1.26
C ARG A 49 -1.76 -11.38 1.92
N GLN A 50 -2.36 -10.45 2.66
CA GLN A 50 -1.63 -9.43 3.41
C GLN A 50 -1.02 -9.97 4.70
N ARG A 51 -1.50 -11.11 5.21
CA ARG A 51 -0.98 -11.68 6.45
C ARG A 51 0.49 -12.07 6.30
N ALA A 52 1.32 -11.49 7.16
CA ALA A 52 2.67 -11.99 7.37
C ALA A 52 2.60 -13.21 8.28
N VAL A 53 2.85 -14.40 7.73
CA VAL A 53 2.76 -15.66 8.49
C VAL A 53 3.94 -15.80 9.45
N GLY A 54 3.63 -15.86 10.75
CA GLY A 54 4.61 -16.13 11.81
C GLY A 54 5.51 -14.95 12.19
N ASP A 55 6.45 -15.23 13.09
CA ASP A 55 7.40 -14.24 13.60
C ASP A 55 8.41 -13.85 12.52
N TYR A 56 8.71 -12.57 12.40
CA TYR A 56 9.72 -12.09 11.46
C TYR A 56 10.58 -10.95 12.00
N LYS A 57 11.75 -10.82 11.36
CA LYS A 57 12.64 -9.67 11.44
C LYS A 57 12.78 -9.07 10.05
N ALA A 58 12.58 -7.76 9.93
CA ALA A 58 12.81 -7.04 8.68
C ALA A 58 13.82 -5.91 8.89
N HIS A 59 14.71 -5.72 7.93
CA HIS A 59 15.54 -4.52 7.83
C HIS A 59 14.88 -3.61 6.80
N ALA A 60 14.57 -2.38 7.20
CA ALA A 60 13.70 -1.47 6.46
C ALA A 60 14.35 -0.11 6.27
N PHE A 61 14.13 0.46 5.09
CA PHE A 61 14.42 1.85 4.78
C PHE A 61 13.09 2.57 4.56
N MET A 62 12.85 3.66 5.27
CA MET A 62 11.63 4.46 5.17
C MET A 62 11.99 5.88 4.78
N GLN A 63 11.44 6.38 3.67
CA GLN A 63 11.63 7.76 3.25
C GLN A 63 10.40 8.58 3.62
N ALA A 64 10.61 9.67 4.35
CA ALA A 64 9.59 10.66 4.64
C ALA A 64 9.89 11.93 3.85
N SER A 65 8.95 12.31 2.99
CA SER A 65 9.04 13.51 2.16
C SER A 65 7.88 14.46 2.47
N GLU A 66 8.17 15.73 2.73
CA GLU A 66 7.15 16.77 2.93
C GLU A 66 7.47 17.99 2.07
N LYS A 67 6.43 18.59 1.47
CA LYS A 67 6.62 19.73 0.57
C LYS A 67 7.34 20.88 1.29
N GLY A 68 8.50 21.28 0.76
CA GLY A 68 9.30 22.38 1.29
C GLY A 68 10.22 21.98 2.45
N LYS A 69 10.34 20.68 2.77
CA LYS A 69 11.35 20.13 3.68
C LYS A 69 12.28 19.20 2.92
N GLU A 70 13.44 18.95 3.52
CA GLU A 70 14.36 17.92 3.02
C GLU A 70 13.80 16.53 3.34
N ASP A 71 13.99 15.61 2.40
CA ASP A 71 13.60 14.22 2.60
C ASP A 71 14.46 13.57 3.68
N ILE A 72 13.83 12.82 4.57
CA ILE A 72 14.51 12.08 5.62
C ILE A 72 14.40 10.60 5.31
N VAL A 73 15.55 9.90 5.28
CA VAL A 73 15.61 8.45 5.19
C VAL A 73 15.92 7.87 6.57
N TYR A 74 15.01 7.03 7.05
CA TYR A 74 15.18 6.25 8.25
C TYR A 74 15.67 4.85 7.87
N GLU A 75 16.63 4.34 8.62
CA GLU A 75 17.00 2.93 8.62
C GLU A 75 16.48 2.31 9.91
N ALA A 76 15.78 1.19 9.83
CA ALA A 76 15.19 0.53 10.99
C ALA A 76 15.26 -0.98 10.91
N VAL A 77 15.20 -1.62 12.08
CA VAL A 77 14.93 -3.05 12.21
C VAL A 77 13.57 -3.22 12.85
N ILE A 78 12.75 -4.02 12.20
CA ILE A 78 11.40 -4.35 12.62
C ILE A 78 11.39 -5.79 13.13
N TYR A 79 10.72 -6.01 14.25
CA TYR A 79 10.42 -7.33 14.79
C TYR A 79 8.91 -7.47 14.93
N ARG A 80 8.34 -8.57 14.45
CA ARG A 80 6.94 -8.95 14.70
C ARG A 80 6.92 -10.32 15.37
N ARG A 81 6.07 -10.46 16.38
CA ARG A 81 5.64 -11.73 16.95
C ARG A 81 4.16 -11.91 16.67
N ASP A 82 3.85 -12.93 15.89
CA ASP A 82 2.50 -13.16 15.39
C ASP A 82 1.57 -13.70 16.48
N ALA A 83 2.05 -14.65 17.29
CA ALA A 83 1.25 -15.33 18.32
C ALA A 83 0.60 -14.38 19.34
N ASP A 84 1.20 -13.22 19.60
CA ASP A 84 0.70 -12.24 20.58
C ASP A 84 0.38 -10.88 19.93
N ASP A 85 0.39 -10.76 18.60
CA ASP A 85 0.23 -9.49 17.86
C ASP A 85 1.11 -8.37 18.44
N LYS A 86 2.40 -8.68 18.64
CA LYS A 86 3.41 -7.74 19.17
C LYS A 86 4.33 -7.31 18.06
N PHE A 87 4.74 -6.05 18.12
CA PHE A 87 5.57 -5.45 17.09
C PHE A 87 6.54 -4.44 17.69
N MET A 88 7.73 -4.35 17.13
CA MET A 88 8.73 -3.36 17.50
C MET A 88 9.42 -2.77 16.27
N VAL A 89 9.62 -1.46 16.28
CA VAL A 89 10.54 -0.75 15.37
C VAL A 89 11.71 -0.24 16.20
N LEU A 90 12.93 -0.52 15.76
CA LEU A 90 14.16 0.07 16.30
C LEU A 90 14.86 0.86 15.20
N PHE A 91 15.01 2.17 15.39
CA PHE A 91 15.71 3.03 14.44
C PHE A 91 17.23 2.87 14.59
N LEU A 92 17.91 2.68 13.46
CA LEU A 92 19.36 2.61 13.34
C LEU A 92 19.94 3.91 12.80
N ALA A 93 19.21 4.59 11.90
CA ALA A 93 19.58 5.87 11.32
C ALA A 93 18.33 6.74 11.06
N PRO A 94 18.47 8.08 10.98
CA PRO A 94 19.71 8.87 11.12
C PRO A 94 20.21 8.92 12.58
N LYS A 95 21.42 9.44 12.80
CA LYS A 95 22.07 9.50 14.13
C LYS A 95 21.20 10.19 15.21
N SER A 96 20.36 11.15 14.82
CA SER A 96 19.42 11.84 15.73
C SER A 96 18.29 10.94 16.26
N GLU A 97 17.99 9.86 15.54
CA GLU A 97 16.90 8.93 15.84
C GLU A 97 17.41 7.53 16.23
N ALA A 98 18.69 7.25 15.97
CA ALA A 98 19.35 5.99 16.29
C ALA A 98 19.12 5.58 17.76
N GLY A 99 18.65 4.36 17.97
CA GLY A 99 18.33 3.81 19.28
C GLY A 99 16.93 4.14 19.80
N LYS A 100 16.18 5.07 19.19
CA LYS A 100 14.76 5.22 19.47
C LYS A 100 14.00 4.00 18.98
N GLY A 101 12.96 3.63 19.71
CA GLY A 101 12.15 2.47 19.35
C GLY A 101 10.68 2.65 19.70
N TYR A 102 9.84 2.01 18.91
CA TYR A 102 8.41 1.89 19.19
C TYR A 102 8.11 0.44 19.48
N LEU A 103 7.37 0.17 20.56
CA LEU A 103 6.93 -1.16 20.96
C LEU A 103 5.41 -1.14 21.05
N ARG A 104 4.76 -2.00 20.27
CA ARG A 104 3.32 -2.26 20.37
C ARG A 104 3.10 -3.52 21.19
N ILE A 105 2.28 -3.40 22.22
CA ILE A 105 1.74 -4.53 23.00
C ILE A 105 0.27 -4.23 23.22
N ASP A 106 -0.60 -5.12 22.75
CA ASP A 106 -2.04 -4.91 22.72
C ASP A 106 -2.39 -3.57 22.02
N ASP A 107 -3.30 -2.80 22.59
CA ASP A 107 -3.69 -1.47 22.11
C ASP A 107 -2.68 -0.36 22.49
N ASN A 108 -1.56 -0.72 23.12
CA ASN A 108 -0.61 0.25 23.65
C ASN A 108 0.61 0.38 22.74
N LEU A 109 0.91 1.62 22.38
CA LEU A 109 2.16 1.98 21.75
C LEU A 109 3.08 2.60 22.80
N TRP A 110 4.33 2.13 22.87
CA TRP A 110 5.35 2.65 23.77
C TRP A 110 6.50 3.21 22.97
N LEU A 111 6.94 4.42 23.31
CA LEU A 111 8.12 5.04 22.75
C LEU A 111 9.29 4.92 23.72
N TYR A 112 10.41 4.38 23.25
CA TYR A 112 11.67 4.35 23.96
C TYR A 112 12.56 5.54 23.58
N SER A 113 13.09 6.23 24.58
CA SER A 113 14.10 7.28 24.41
C SER A 113 15.49 6.76 24.79
N PRO A 114 16.46 6.69 23.86
CA PRO A 114 17.79 6.19 24.14
C PRO A 114 18.59 7.14 25.04
N THR A 115 18.28 8.44 25.04
CA THR A 115 18.97 9.44 25.85
C THR A 115 18.64 9.31 27.33
N THR A 116 17.40 8.91 27.66
CA THR A 116 16.93 8.83 29.05
C THR A 116 16.75 7.39 29.54
N GLY A 117 16.73 6.41 28.63
CA GLY A 117 16.44 5.01 28.94
C GLY A 117 14.97 4.76 29.33
N LYS A 118 14.07 5.71 29.06
CA LYS A 118 12.67 5.65 29.50
C LYS A 118 11.73 5.20 28.39
N TRP A 119 10.66 4.54 28.81
CA TRP A 119 9.50 4.19 27.99
C TRP A 119 8.34 5.10 28.32
N GLU A 120 7.71 5.65 27.29
CA GLU A 120 6.55 6.52 27.40
C GLU A 120 5.37 5.93 26.62
N ARG A 121 4.21 5.80 27.25
CA ARG A 121 3.00 5.34 26.56
C ARG A 121 2.50 6.44 25.63
N ARG A 122 2.26 6.08 24.38
CA ARG A 122 1.70 6.93 23.33
C ARG A 122 0.25 6.54 23.05
N THR A 123 -0.51 7.51 22.56
CA THR A 123 -1.92 7.28 22.18
C THR A 123 -2.01 6.86 20.72
N GLU A 124 -3.11 6.20 20.34
CA GLU A 124 -3.32 5.64 18.99
C GLU A 124 -3.22 6.68 17.85
N ARG A 125 -3.50 7.96 18.14
CA ARG A 125 -3.48 9.03 17.14
C ARG A 125 -2.08 9.58 16.86
N GLU A 126 -1.07 9.18 17.63
CA GLU A 126 0.28 9.68 17.44
C GLU A 126 0.92 9.12 16.17
N ARG A 127 1.68 9.99 15.51
CA ARG A 127 2.49 9.66 14.35
C ARG A 127 3.82 9.05 14.80
N ILE A 128 4.27 8.04 14.08
CA ILE A 128 5.53 7.36 14.37
C ILE A 128 6.66 8.10 13.67
N ALA A 129 7.66 8.52 14.45
CA ALA A 129 8.89 9.16 13.97
C ALA A 129 8.68 10.35 13.00
N GLY A 130 7.60 11.11 13.19
CA GLY A 130 7.28 12.24 12.31
C GLY A 130 6.86 11.86 10.88
N THR A 131 6.67 10.57 10.61
CA THR A 131 6.06 10.07 9.36
C THR A 131 4.54 10.24 9.42
N ASP A 132 3.85 9.91 8.32
CA ASP A 132 2.37 9.81 8.35
C ASP A 132 1.86 8.47 8.90
N SER A 133 2.76 7.54 9.23
CA SER A 133 2.40 6.24 9.81
C SER A 133 1.87 6.35 11.24
N ARG A 134 0.88 5.53 11.56
CA ARG A 134 0.21 5.42 12.86
C ARG A 134 0.31 4.01 13.42
N ARG A 135 -0.16 3.82 14.65
CA ARG A 135 -0.25 2.50 15.31
C ARG A 135 -0.98 1.48 14.43
N SER A 136 -2.17 1.85 13.94
CA SER A 136 -3.06 0.97 13.19
C SER A 136 -2.48 0.46 11.87
N ASP A 137 -1.52 1.18 11.28
CA ASP A 137 -0.90 0.78 10.01
C ASP A 137 -0.03 -0.48 10.15
N PHE A 138 0.27 -0.87 11.39
CA PHE A 138 1.04 -2.08 11.72
C PHE A 138 0.16 -3.21 12.27
N ASP A 139 -1.15 -2.99 12.38
CA ASP A 139 -2.09 -4.02 12.81
C ASP A 139 -2.29 -5.08 11.71
N GLU A 140 -2.73 -6.26 12.10
CA GLU A 140 -3.20 -7.26 11.13
C GLU A 140 -4.42 -6.74 10.36
N SER A 141 -4.45 -7.03 9.05
CA SER A 141 -5.58 -6.69 8.19
C SER A 141 -6.83 -7.49 8.59
N ARG A 142 -7.96 -6.79 8.74
CA ARG A 142 -9.26 -7.34 9.17
C ARG A 142 -10.37 -6.60 8.41
N LEU A 143 -10.38 -6.74 7.09
CA LEU A 143 -11.32 -6.05 6.20
C LEU A 143 -12.66 -6.78 6.09
N ALA A 144 -12.68 -8.12 6.19
CA ALA A 144 -13.86 -8.97 5.96
C ALA A 144 -14.82 -9.13 7.15
#